data_AF-A0A7C3JWM9-F1
#
_entry.id   AF-A0A7C3JWM9-F1
#
_cell.length_a   1.000
_cell.length_b   1.000
_cell.length_c   1.000
_cell.angle_alpha   90.00
_cell.angle_beta   90.00
_cell.angle_gamma   90.00
#
_symmetry.space_group_name_H-M   'P 1'
#
loop_
_entity.id
_entity.type
_entity.pdbx_description
1 polymer ?
#
loop_
_entity_poly.entity_id
_entity_poly.type
_entity_poly.pdbx_seq_one_letter_code
_entity_poly.pdbx_strand_id
1 'polypeptide(L)'
;MARRVFIIISVLAFLAPGCATPQAERNLRAGGDITKHVFVIHNKWHAAIVTNRADIAADEMPELVYFTGADYIEISWGDADFFPAAESGIGLALKAAFWSSGSVLHLVGFSGAVK
;
A
#
# COMPACT_ATOMS: atom_id res chain seq x y z
N MET A 1 14.89 43.47 -8.92
CA MET A 1 15.00 42.63 -7.71
C MET A 1 13.67 41.95 -7.35
N ALA A 2 12.57 42.70 -7.23
CA ALA A 2 11.23 42.19 -6.88
C ALA A 2 10.69 41.03 -7.75
N ARG A 3 10.94 41.06 -9.07
CA ARG A 3 10.50 39.99 -10.00
C ARG A 3 11.18 38.64 -9.74
N ARG A 4 12.43 38.61 -9.28
CA ARG A 4 13.13 37.36 -8.93
C ARG A 4 12.63 36.79 -7.61
N VAL A 5 12.32 37.66 -6.65
CA VAL A 5 11.72 37.29 -5.35
C VAL A 5 10.33 36.69 -5.58
N PHE A 6 9.51 37.29 -6.45
CA PHE A 6 8.19 36.77 -6.81
C PHE A 6 8.26 35.38 -7.44
N ILE A 7 9.21 35.14 -8.36
CA ILE A 7 9.39 33.82 -8.99
C ILE A 7 9.80 32.78 -7.95
N ILE A 8 10.71 33.11 -7.04
CA ILE A 8 11.15 32.20 -5.97
C ILE A 8 9.99 31.85 -5.04
N ILE A 9 9.18 32.83 -4.64
CA ILE A 9 8.00 32.60 -3.79
C ILE A 9 6.96 31.73 -4.50
N SER A 10 6.73 31.96 -5.80
CA SER A 10 5.83 31.12 -6.59
C SER A 10 6.31 29.68 -6.70
N VAL A 11 7.60 29.45 -6.95
CA VAL A 11 8.17 28.10 -7.02
C VAL A 11 8.09 27.38 -5.67
N LEU A 12 8.41 28.05 -4.56
CA LEU A 12 8.27 27.47 -3.22
C LEU A 12 6.81 27.14 -2.87
N ALA A 13 5.86 27.99 -3.26
CA ALA A 13 4.43 27.73 -3.01
C ALA A 13 3.91 26.52 -3.80
N PHE A 14 4.44 26.27 -5.00
CA PHE A 14 4.09 25.08 -5.81
C PHE A 14 4.67 23.76 -5.29
N LEU A 15 5.72 23.80 -4.46
CA LEU A 15 6.34 22.60 -3.86
C LEU A 15 5.66 22.17 -2.53
N ALA A 16 4.68 22.93 -2.04
CA ALA A 16 4.02 22.69 -0.76
C ALA A 16 2.86 21.67 -0.73
N PRO A 17 2.23 21.20 -1.83
CA PRO A 17 1.12 20.24 -1.71
C PRO A 17 1.66 18.80 -1.70
N GLY A 18 2.35 18.41 -0.64
CA GLY A 18 2.89 17.05 -0.49
C GLY A 18 2.61 16.38 0.85
N CYS A 19 2.35 17.16 1.91
CA CYS A 19 1.99 16.60 3.20
C CYS A 19 0.48 16.33 3.24
N ALA A 20 0.05 15.15 2.82
CA ALA A 20 -1.21 14.61 3.31
C ALA A 20 -1.07 14.47 4.84
N THR A 21 -1.94 15.14 5.60
CA THR A 21 -1.98 14.93 7.05
C THR A 21 -2.26 13.46 7.32
N PRO A 22 -1.51 12.79 8.22
CA PRO A 22 -1.79 11.42 8.60
C PRO A 22 -3.27 11.33 9.01
N GLN A 23 -4.04 10.44 8.36
CA GLN A 23 -5.40 10.18 8.80
C GLN A 23 -5.34 9.72 10.25
N ALA A 24 -6.16 10.35 11.10
CA ALA A 24 -6.18 10.16 12.54
C ALA A 24 -6.12 8.66 12.90
N GLU A 25 -5.21 8.31 13.80
CA GLU A 25 -5.09 6.95 14.35
C GLU A 25 -6.47 6.50 14.84
N ARG A 26 -7.07 5.52 14.16
CA ARG A 26 -8.23 4.82 14.70
C ARG A 26 -7.79 4.17 15.99
N ASN A 27 -8.52 4.42 17.09
CA ASN A 27 -8.30 3.73 18.35
C ASN A 27 -8.58 2.22 18.16
N LEU A 28 -7.55 1.45 17.82
CA LEU A 28 -7.62 -0.01 17.63
C LEU A 28 -7.92 -0.77 18.93
N ARG A 29 -7.95 -0.08 20.07
CA ARG A 29 -8.19 -0.64 21.41
C ARG A 29 -9.67 -0.62 21.83
N ALA A 30 -10.57 -0.16 20.98
CA ALA A 30 -12.01 -0.07 21.28
C ALA A 30 -12.76 -1.38 20.97
N GLY A 31 -12.35 -2.49 21.59
CA GLY A 31 -13.03 -3.79 21.49
C GLY A 31 -12.29 -4.84 22.30
N GLY A 32 -13.02 -5.64 23.08
CA GLY A 32 -12.45 -6.68 23.96
C GLY A 32 -11.51 -7.65 23.24
N ASP A 33 -10.62 -8.28 24.00
CA ASP A 33 -9.47 -9.13 23.63
C ASP A 33 -9.66 -10.11 22.44
N ILE A 34 -9.83 -9.59 21.22
CA ILE A 34 -9.60 -10.33 19.99
C ILE A 34 -8.28 -9.84 19.42
N THR A 35 -7.19 -10.40 19.96
CA THR A 35 -5.84 -10.15 19.46
C THR A 35 -5.68 -10.88 18.13
N LYS A 36 -5.77 -10.12 17.02
CA LYS A 36 -5.47 -10.63 15.68
C LYS A 36 -3.99 -10.45 15.38
N HIS A 37 -3.39 -11.47 14.77
CA HIS A 37 -2.00 -11.40 14.33
C HIS A 37 -1.93 -10.79 12.93
N VAL A 38 -1.19 -9.69 12.83
CA VAL A 38 -0.86 -9.02 11.57
C VAL A 38 0.65 -8.94 11.48
N PHE A 39 1.20 -9.52 10.42
CA PHE A 39 2.61 -9.44 10.11
C PHE A 39 2.83 -8.39 9.03
N VAL A 40 3.92 -7.64 9.15
CA VAL A 40 4.40 -6.76 8.10
C VAL A 40 5.68 -7.36 7.58
N ILE A 41 5.65 -7.83 6.34
CA ILE A 41 6.83 -8.34 5.64
C ILE A 41 7.30 -7.31 4.63
N HIS A 42 8.61 -7.28 4.38
CA HIS A 42 9.17 -6.39 3.38
C HIS A 42 10.35 -7.04 2.69
N ASN A 43 10.53 -6.72 1.42
CA ASN A 43 11.72 -7.01 0.66
C ASN A 43 12.12 -5.74 -0.09
N LYS A 44 13.40 -5.35 -0.09
CA LYS A 44 13.95 -4.19 -0.84
C LYS A 44 12.99 -2.98 -1.00
N TRP A 45 12.16 -2.99 -2.05
CA TRP A 45 11.25 -1.90 -2.44
C TRP A 45 9.74 -2.19 -2.23
N HIS A 46 9.39 -3.36 -1.70
CA HIS A 46 8.01 -3.80 -1.50
C HIS A 46 7.75 -4.17 -0.04
N ALA A 47 6.53 -3.91 0.39
CA ALA A 47 6.01 -4.35 1.67
C ALA A 47 4.66 -5.03 1.45
N ALA A 48 4.35 -5.98 2.31
CA ALA A 48 3.06 -6.66 2.32
C ALA A 48 2.57 -6.85 3.75
N ILE A 49 1.25 -6.92 3.88
CA ILE A 49 0.58 -7.24 5.14
C ILE A 49 0.13 -8.69 5.05
N VAL A 50 0.50 -9.50 6.04
CA VAL A 50 0.03 -10.88 6.15
C VAL A 50 -0.85 -11.02 7.37
N THR A 51 -2.02 -11.63 7.21
CA THR A 51 -2.91 -11.96 8.32
C THR A 51 -3.58 -13.31 8.11
N ASN A 52 -4.14 -13.88 9.17
CA ASN A 52 -4.86 -15.14 9.05
C ASN A 52 -6.10 -14.93 8.18
N ARG A 53 -6.35 -15.86 7.24
CA ARG A 53 -7.52 -15.76 6.35
C ARG A 53 -8.83 -15.70 7.13
N ALA A 54 -8.93 -16.46 8.22
CA ALA A 54 -10.12 -16.53 9.06
C ALA A 54 -10.38 -15.24 9.86
N ASP A 55 -9.36 -14.38 10.00
CA ASP A 55 -9.50 -13.10 10.69
C ASP A 55 -10.09 -12.00 9.80
N ILE A 56 -10.18 -12.21 8.49
CA ILE A 56 -10.76 -11.26 7.53
C ILE A 56 -12.23 -11.63 7.31
N ALA A 57 -13.11 -10.65 7.51
CA ALA A 57 -14.54 -10.85 7.29
C ALA A 57 -14.82 -10.96 5.78
N ALA A 58 -15.64 -11.94 5.38
CA ALA A 58 -15.88 -12.25 3.97
C ALA A 58 -16.68 -11.17 3.22
N ASP A 59 -17.41 -10.33 3.95
CA ASP A 59 -18.10 -9.14 3.44
C ASP A 59 -17.13 -7.97 3.15
N GLU A 60 -16.02 -7.88 3.88
CA GLU A 60 -14.98 -6.87 3.68
C GLU A 60 -14.03 -7.22 2.52
N MET A 61 -13.80 -8.52 2.27
CA MET A 61 -12.97 -8.99 1.14
C MET A 61 -13.58 -10.23 0.46
N PRO A 62 -14.53 -10.05 -0.47
CA PRO A 62 -15.22 -11.15 -1.16
C PRO A 62 -14.28 -12.09 -1.94
N GLU A 63 -13.12 -11.60 -2.38
CA GLU A 63 -12.08 -12.33 -3.11
C GLU A 63 -11.50 -13.50 -2.29
N LEU A 64 -11.72 -13.52 -0.97
CA LEU A 64 -11.34 -14.63 -0.11
C LEU A 64 -11.94 -15.98 -0.51
N VAL A 65 -13.02 -15.98 -1.29
CA VAL A 65 -13.62 -17.19 -1.87
C VAL A 65 -12.62 -17.99 -2.73
N TYR A 66 -11.62 -17.32 -3.32
CA TYR A 66 -10.58 -17.98 -4.12
C TYR A 66 -9.46 -18.61 -3.28
N PHE A 67 -9.41 -18.34 -1.97
CA PHE A 67 -8.32 -18.75 -1.09
C PHE A 67 -8.79 -19.67 0.04
N THR A 68 -9.86 -20.45 -0.16
CA THR A 68 -10.50 -21.27 0.90
C THR A 68 -9.56 -22.24 1.62
N GLY A 69 -8.51 -22.72 0.96
CA GLY A 69 -7.51 -23.63 1.54
C GLY A 69 -6.26 -22.95 2.12
N ALA A 70 -6.17 -21.62 2.11
CA ALA A 70 -5.02 -20.90 2.64
C ALA A 70 -5.19 -20.56 4.12
N ASP A 71 -4.11 -20.65 4.89
CA ASP A 71 -4.10 -20.24 6.30
C ASP A 71 -3.90 -18.72 6.43
N TYR A 72 -3.08 -18.17 5.54
CA TYR A 72 -2.70 -16.77 5.51
C TYR A 72 -3.00 -16.13 4.17
N ILE A 73 -3.31 -14.84 4.22
CA ILE A 73 -3.40 -13.99 3.03
C ILE A 73 -2.33 -12.91 3.15
N GLU A 74 -1.45 -12.87 2.16
CA GLU A 74 -0.53 -11.78 1.92
C GLU A 74 -1.20 -10.76 1.00
N ILE A 75 -1.22 -9.51 1.46
CA ILE A 75 -1.81 -8.37 0.78
C ILE A 75 -0.69 -7.39 0.46
N SER A 76 -0.38 -7.27 -0.83
CA SER A 76 0.61 -6.33 -1.36
C SER A 76 -0.05 -5.38 -2.36
N TRP A 77 0.57 -4.22 -2.60
CA TRP A 77 0.03 -3.21 -3.50
C TRP A 77 1.12 -2.44 -4.22
N GLY A 78 0.77 -1.84 -5.35
CA GLY A 78 1.66 -0.96 -6.10
C GLY A 78 0.95 -0.30 -7.28
N ASP A 79 1.71 0.48 -8.05
CA ASP A 79 1.20 1.16 -9.25
C ASP A 79 0.67 0.17 -10.29
N ALA A 80 -0.45 0.51 -10.90
CA ALA A 80 -1.20 -0.38 -11.80
C ALA A 80 -0.42 -0.84 -13.04
N ASP A 81 0.53 -0.03 -13.52
CA ASP A 81 1.34 -0.38 -14.67
C ASP A 81 2.70 -0.98 -14.24
N PHE A 82 3.30 -0.48 -13.17
CA PHE A 82 4.61 -0.91 -12.69
C PHE A 82 4.60 -2.26 -11.97
N PHE A 83 3.65 -2.44 -11.05
CA PHE A 83 3.62 -3.56 -10.13
C PHE A 83 3.39 -4.93 -10.82
N PRO A 84 2.49 -5.07 -11.80
CA PRO A 84 2.30 -6.34 -12.51
C PRO A 84 3.27 -6.57 -13.68
N ALA A 85 4.11 -5.58 -14.03
CA ALA A 85 4.99 -5.68 -15.19
C ALA A 85 6.13 -6.69 -14.96
N ALA A 86 6.32 -7.61 -15.92
CA ALA A 86 7.39 -8.61 -15.87
C ALA A 86 8.79 -7.99 -15.85
N GLU A 87 8.97 -6.85 -16.52
CA GLU A 87 10.20 -6.06 -16.51
C GLU A 87 9.92 -4.61 -16.08
N SER A 88 10.08 -4.34 -14.79
CA SER A 88 9.85 -3.02 -14.19
C SER A 88 11.10 -2.13 -14.37
N GLY A 89 11.25 -1.55 -15.56
CA GLY A 89 12.37 -0.65 -15.88
C GLY A 89 12.26 0.75 -15.24
N ILE A 90 13.35 1.52 -15.28
CA ILE A 90 13.44 2.88 -14.70
C ILE A 90 12.34 3.81 -15.26
N GLY A 91 12.02 3.70 -16.55
CA GLY A 91 10.96 4.52 -17.15
C GLY A 91 9.60 4.30 -16.50
N LEU A 92 9.27 3.04 -16.17
CA LEU A 92 8.03 2.69 -15.52
C LEU A 92 8.03 3.08 -14.05
N ALA A 93 9.19 3.01 -13.38
CA ALA A 93 9.35 3.52 -12.01
C ALA A 93 9.12 5.04 -11.94
N LEU A 94 9.69 5.80 -12.89
CA LEU A 94 9.46 7.25 -12.99
C LEU A 94 8.00 7.57 -13.31
N LYS A 95 7.37 6.78 -14.20
CA LYS A 95 5.94 6.88 -14.47
C LYS A 95 5.14 6.67 -13.18
N ALA A 96 5.37 5.58 -12.45
CA ALA A 96 4.68 5.30 -11.20
C ALA A 96 4.86 6.41 -10.15
N ALA A 97 6.05 7.02 -10.09
CA ALA A 97 6.35 8.07 -9.12
C ALA A 97 5.65 9.41 -9.42
N PHE A 98 5.50 9.79 -10.70
CA PHE A 98 5.05 11.14 -11.08
C PHE A 98 3.73 11.18 -11.88
N TRP A 99 3.38 10.08 -12.54
CA TRP A 99 2.23 9.96 -13.46
C TRP A 99 1.53 8.61 -13.29
N SER A 100 1.33 8.19 -12.04
CA SER A 100 0.60 6.96 -11.72
C SER A 100 -0.82 7.01 -12.32
N SER A 101 -1.22 5.90 -12.94
CA SER A 101 -2.57 5.71 -13.50
C SER A 101 -3.55 5.11 -12.48
N GLY A 102 -3.04 4.62 -11.35
CA GLY A 102 -3.81 3.95 -10.30
C GLY A 102 -2.96 2.99 -9.48
N SER A 103 -3.61 2.31 -8.54
CA SER A 103 -3.00 1.27 -7.69
C SER A 103 -3.72 -0.06 -7.87
N VAL A 104 -2.98 -1.16 -7.79
CA VAL A 104 -3.50 -2.53 -7.81
C VAL A 104 -3.13 -3.26 -6.54
N LEU A 105 -4.00 -4.17 -6.12
CA LEU A 105 -3.75 -5.11 -5.03
C LEU A 105 -3.34 -6.46 -5.61
N HIS A 106 -2.39 -7.11 -4.94
CA HIS A 106 -1.97 -8.46 -5.22
C HIS A 106 -2.11 -9.30 -3.97
N LEU A 107 -2.96 -10.32 -4.07
CA LEU A 107 -3.35 -11.21 -2.99
C LEU A 107 -2.73 -12.58 -3.22
N VAL A 108 -2.02 -13.09 -2.23
CA VAL A 108 -1.44 -14.44 -2.26
C VAL A 108 -1.94 -15.22 -1.05
N GLY A 109 -2.62 -16.33 -1.30
CA GLY A 109 -3.00 -17.28 -0.26
C GLY A 109 -1.93 -18.36 -0.11
N PHE A 110 -1.48 -18.60 1.11
CA PHE A 110 -0.49 -19.65 1.39
C PHE A 110 -0.70 -20.30 2.76
N SER A 111 0.00 -21.42 2.96
CA SER A 111 0.01 -22.20 4.20
C SER A 111 1.45 -22.44 4.66
N GLY A 112 1.66 -22.53 5.98
CA GLY A 112 2.97 -22.70 6.59
C GLY A 112 3.51 -21.43 7.25
N ALA A 113 4.83 -21.38 7.46
CA ALA A 113 5.48 -20.28 8.16
C ALA A 113 5.49 -19.00 7.32
N VAL A 114 5.05 -17.88 7.91
CA VAL A 114 5.21 -16.53 7.36
C VAL A 114 6.71 -16.18 7.32
N LYS A 115 7.23 -15.81 6.16
CA LYS A 115 8.64 -15.49 5.93
C LYS A 115 8.80 -14.23 5.08
#